data_AF-A0A7K0GA12-F1
#
_entry.id   AF-A0A7K0GA12-F1
#
_cell.length_a   1.000
_cell.length_b   1.000
_cell.length_c   1.000
_cell.angle_alpha   90.00
_cell.angle_beta   90.00
_cell.angle_gamma   90.00
#
_symmetry.space_group_name_H-M   'P 1'
#
loop_
_entity.id
_entity.type
_entity.pdbx_description
1 polymer ?
#
loop_
_entity_poly.entity_id
_entity_poly.type
_entity_poly.pdbx_seq_one_letter_code
_entity_poly.pdbx_strand_id
1 'polypeptide(L)'
;MPEPLHDAVRGRMVREEAGSGILAEAAELYRPSPACPSYGKPSPWRDGSTDAGVRRWRCPRCGARFSSLTGTVLEHCKKPLATWVDFARLTLLAVPLDACAKMCRIRHQTA
;
A
#
# COMPACT_ATOMS: atom_id res chain seq x y z
N MET A 1 9.78 -5.27 -17.62
CA MET A 1 8.39 -4.82 -17.41
C MET A 1 7.64 -5.99 -16.80
N PRO A 2 7.04 -5.91 -15.60
CA PRO A 2 6.14 -6.99 -15.19
C PRO A 2 4.98 -7.05 -16.20
N GLU A 3 4.67 -8.24 -16.69
CA GLU A 3 3.57 -8.40 -17.63
C GLU A 3 2.24 -8.14 -16.90
N PRO A 4 1.36 -7.28 -17.45
CA PRO A 4 0.11 -6.90 -16.79
C PRO A 4 -0.78 -8.10 -16.41
N LEU A 5 -0.67 -9.21 -17.15
CA LEU A 5 -1.36 -10.46 -16.84
C LEU A 5 -0.85 -11.11 -15.54
N HIS A 6 0.47 -11.17 -15.34
CA HIS A 6 1.06 -11.76 -14.13
C HIS A 6 0.61 -11.01 -12.88
N ASP A 7 0.66 -9.68 -12.91
CA ASP A 7 0.26 -8.86 -11.77
C ASP A 7 -1.24 -8.97 -11.47
N ALA A 8 -2.08 -9.11 -12.50
CA ALA A 8 -3.51 -9.36 -12.35
C ALA A 8 -3.79 -10.74 -11.71
N VAL A 9 -3.12 -11.80 -12.17
CA VAL A 9 -3.26 -13.15 -11.62
C VAL A 9 -2.81 -13.18 -10.16
N ARG A 10 -1.65 -12.60 -9.85
CA ARG A 10 -1.15 -12.50 -8.46
C ARG A 10 -2.09 -11.67 -7.60
N GLY A 11 -2.60 -10.55 -8.10
CA GLY A 11 -3.59 -9.72 -7.41
C GLY A 11 -4.88 -10.49 -7.08
N ARG A 12 -5.34 -11.38 -7.96
CA ARG A 12 -6.49 -12.26 -7.69
C ARG A 12 -6.20 -13.28 -6.58
N MET A 13 -5.06 -13.97 -6.64
CA MET A 13 -4.67 -14.95 -5.61
C MET A 13 -4.59 -14.28 -4.22
N VAL A 14 -3.95 -13.10 -4.17
CA VAL A 14 -3.82 -12.35 -2.91
C VAL A 14 -5.16 -11.85 -2.40
N ARG A 15 -6.10 -11.51 -3.27
CA ARG A 15 -7.48 -11.19 -2.85
C ARG A 15 -8.19 -12.37 -2.21
N GLU A 16 -8.08 -13.56 -2.79
CA GLU A 16 -8.71 -14.78 -2.27
C GLU A 16 -8.14 -15.15 -0.89
N GLU A 17 -6.84 -14.91 -0.66
CA GLU A 17 -6.16 -15.23 0.61
C GLU A 17 -6.27 -14.13 1.68
N ALA A 18 -6.10 -12.86 1.29
CA ALA A 18 -5.93 -11.71 2.19
C ALA A 18 -7.09 -10.69 2.12
N GLY A 19 -8.15 -10.98 1.36
CA GLY A 19 -9.34 -10.13 1.23
C GLY A 19 -9.17 -8.87 0.36
N SER A 20 -7.95 -8.57 -0.11
CA SER A 20 -7.65 -7.41 -0.95
C SER A 20 -6.62 -7.75 -2.02
N GLY A 21 -6.88 -7.37 -3.28
CA GLY A 21 -5.97 -7.67 -4.39
C GLY A 21 -5.06 -6.50 -4.77
N ILE A 22 -5.44 -5.29 -4.38
CA ILE A 22 -4.72 -4.05 -4.68
C ILE A 22 -4.62 -3.15 -3.45
N LEU A 23 -3.65 -2.23 -3.46
CA LEU A 23 -3.39 -1.32 -2.35
C LEU A 23 -4.60 -0.44 -2.00
N ALA A 24 -5.38 0.00 -2.98
CA ALA A 24 -6.56 0.83 -2.74
C ALA A 24 -7.63 0.11 -1.90
N GLU A 25 -7.87 -1.18 -2.18
CA GLU A 25 -8.81 -2.00 -1.42
C GLU A 25 -8.31 -2.28 -0.02
N ALA A 26 -7.02 -2.65 0.11
CA ALA A 26 -6.40 -2.84 1.42
C ALA A 26 -6.47 -1.56 2.27
N ALA A 27 -6.26 -0.39 1.65
CA ALA A 27 -6.33 0.90 2.32
C ALA A 27 -7.74 1.22 2.82
N GLU A 28 -8.79 0.91 2.04
CA GLU A 28 -10.18 1.07 2.47
C GLU A 28 -10.56 0.04 3.56
N LEU A 29 -10.09 -1.21 3.44
CA LEU A 29 -10.39 -2.27 4.40
C LEU A 29 -9.74 -2.03 5.76
N TYR A 30 -8.44 -1.72 5.79
CA TYR A 30 -7.66 -1.65 7.02
C TYR A 30 -7.52 -0.23 7.59
N ARG A 31 -7.76 0.81 6.78
CA ARG A 31 -7.65 2.20 7.23
C ARG A 31 -8.70 3.12 6.56
N PRO A 32 -10.00 2.86 6.79
CA PRO A 32 -11.11 3.61 6.18
C PRO A 32 -11.24 5.05 6.71
N SER A 33 -10.59 5.39 7.81
CA SER A 33 -10.61 6.75 8.39
C SER A 33 -9.25 7.09 8.98
N PRO A 34 -8.26 7.51 8.15
CA PRO A 34 -6.94 7.89 8.64
C PRO A 34 -7.00 9.20 9.43
N ALA A 35 -6.25 9.28 10.53
CA ALA A 35 -6.05 10.54 11.24
C ALA A 35 -5.19 11.51 10.42
N CYS A 36 -5.33 12.82 10.67
CA CYS A 36 -4.45 13.81 10.08
C CYS A 36 -3.00 13.58 10.53
N PRO A 37 -2.03 13.48 9.61
CA PRO A 37 -0.63 13.21 9.95
C PRO A 37 0.03 14.33 10.78
N SER A 38 -0.49 15.56 10.72
CA SER A 38 0.08 16.70 11.44
C SER A 38 -0.48 16.90 12.85
N TYR A 39 -1.75 16.56 13.11
CA TYR A 39 -2.44 16.91 14.36
C TYR A 39 -3.15 15.74 15.05
N GLY A 40 -3.26 14.57 14.41
CA GLY A 40 -3.92 13.38 14.98
C GLY A 40 -5.44 13.49 15.25
N LYS A 41 -6.06 14.64 14.97
CA LYS A 41 -7.50 14.94 15.20
C LYS A 41 -8.02 16.00 14.20
N PRO A 42 -9.36 16.18 14.03
CA PRO A 42 -10.44 15.19 13.97
C PRO A 42 -10.76 14.78 12.51
N SER A 43 -11.71 13.85 12.36
CA SER A 43 -12.14 13.15 11.14
C SER A 43 -11.99 13.96 9.84
N PRO A 44 -10.99 13.66 8.99
CA PRO A 44 -10.90 14.30 7.68
C PRO A 44 -12.09 13.92 6.80
N TRP A 45 -12.45 14.77 5.83
CA TRP A 45 -13.44 14.41 4.81
C TRP A 45 -12.77 13.81 3.58
N ARG A 46 -13.57 13.10 2.79
CA ARG A 46 -13.16 12.51 1.52
C ARG A 46 -12.92 13.61 0.48
N ASP A 47 -11.75 13.61 -0.13
CA ASP A 47 -11.29 14.60 -1.13
C ASP A 47 -10.89 13.89 -2.43
N GLY A 48 -11.78 13.02 -2.92
CA GLY A 48 -11.59 12.21 -4.12
C GLY A 48 -10.68 10.99 -3.91
N SER A 49 -10.04 10.57 -4.99
CA SER A 49 -9.09 9.44 -5.03
C SER A 49 -7.88 9.78 -5.90
N THR A 50 -6.79 9.04 -5.74
CA THR A 50 -5.64 9.03 -6.66
C THR A 50 -5.98 8.28 -7.94
N ASP A 51 -5.17 8.41 -9.00
CA ASP A 51 -5.29 7.62 -10.22
C ASP A 51 -5.21 6.10 -9.97
N ALA A 52 -4.48 5.68 -8.91
CA ALA A 52 -4.41 4.30 -8.45
C ALA A 52 -5.63 3.84 -7.62
N GLY A 53 -6.69 4.65 -7.53
CA GLY A 53 -7.92 4.34 -6.80
C GLY A 53 -7.88 4.57 -5.28
N VAL A 54 -6.73 4.89 -4.69
CA VAL A 54 -6.60 5.12 -3.24
C VAL A 54 -7.35 6.38 -2.82
N ARG A 55 -8.15 6.29 -1.75
CA ARG A 55 -8.90 7.41 -1.18
C ARG A 55 -7.99 8.55 -0.74
N ARG A 56 -8.35 9.77 -1.12
CA ARG A 56 -7.76 11.01 -0.61
C ARG A 56 -8.62 11.62 0.48
N TRP A 57 -7.95 12.24 1.44
CA TRP A 57 -8.51 12.83 2.64
C TRP A 57 -7.97 14.23 2.82
N ARG A 58 -8.80 15.10 3.38
CA ARG A 58 -8.42 16.47 3.71
C ARG A 58 -8.76 16.82 5.14
N CYS A 59 -7.81 17.43 5.84
CA CYS A 59 -7.99 17.85 7.22
C CYS A 59 -8.76 19.19 7.31
N PRO A 60 -9.79 19.31 8.17
CA PRO A 60 -10.51 20.58 8.39
C PRO A 60 -9.69 21.66 9.04
N ARG A 61 -8.73 21.26 9.87
CA ARG A 61 -7.98 22.21 10.70
C ARG A 61 -6.81 22.82 9.94
N CYS A 62 -6.05 22.00 9.21
CA CYS A 62 -4.81 22.45 8.57
C CYS A 62 -4.85 22.40 7.04
N GLY A 63 -5.93 21.88 6.45
CA GLY A 63 -6.07 21.78 5.00
C GLY A 63 -5.16 20.73 4.34
N ALA A 64 -4.32 20.02 5.08
CA ALA A 64 -3.42 19.01 4.54
C ALA A 64 -4.20 17.93 3.77
N ARG A 65 -3.67 17.58 2.59
CA ARG A 65 -4.14 16.47 1.75
C ARG A 65 -3.27 15.25 2.00
N PHE A 66 -3.90 14.11 2.21
CA PHE A 66 -3.22 12.84 2.46
C PHE A 66 -4.07 11.66 1.98
N SER A 67 -3.52 10.45 2.05
CA SER A 67 -4.25 9.23 1.72
C SER A 67 -4.31 8.28 2.91
N SER A 68 -5.09 7.21 2.81
CA SER A 68 -5.05 6.13 3.81
C SER A 68 -3.67 5.45 3.91
N LEU A 69 -2.82 5.56 2.88
CA LEU A 69 -1.45 5.06 2.92
C LEU A 69 -0.47 6.03 3.60
N THR A 70 -0.88 7.28 3.90
CA THR A 70 0.04 8.28 4.45
C THR A 70 0.53 7.90 5.85
N GLY A 71 1.85 7.98 6.06
CA GLY A 71 2.54 7.54 7.27
C GLY A 71 2.65 6.02 7.43
N THR A 72 2.29 5.23 6.41
CA THR A 72 2.52 3.78 6.41
C THR A 72 3.80 3.44 5.64
N VAL A 73 4.32 2.23 5.86
CA VAL A 73 5.42 1.67 5.04
C VAL A 73 5.08 1.56 3.55
N LEU A 74 3.81 1.73 3.17
CA LEU A 74 3.31 1.61 1.79
C LEU A 74 3.07 2.96 1.10
N GLU A 75 3.32 4.11 1.76
CA GLU A 75 2.94 5.43 1.24
C GLU A 75 3.51 5.76 -0.15
N HIS A 76 4.75 5.37 -0.39
CA HIS A 76 5.47 5.67 -1.64
C HIS A 76 5.71 4.43 -2.50
N CYS A 77 5.03 3.33 -2.18
CA CYS A 77 5.18 2.07 -2.88
C CYS A 77 4.48 2.13 -4.24
N LYS A 78 5.27 1.91 -5.30
CA LYS A 78 4.78 1.88 -6.70
C LYS A 78 4.50 0.47 -7.22
N LYS A 79 4.79 -0.56 -6.40
CA LYS A 79 4.61 -1.96 -6.75
C LYS A 79 3.22 -2.44 -6.31
N PRO A 80 2.62 -3.41 -7.02
CA PRO A 80 1.35 -4.01 -6.64
C PRO A 80 1.38 -4.56 -5.21
N LEU A 81 0.20 -4.63 -4.56
CA LEU A 81 0.05 -5.21 -3.22
C LEU A 81 0.65 -6.61 -3.14
N ALA A 82 0.43 -7.43 -4.18
CA ALA A 82 0.96 -8.80 -4.23
C ALA A 82 2.48 -8.87 -4.09
N THR A 83 3.23 -7.91 -4.64
CA THR A 83 4.69 -7.84 -4.47
C THR A 83 5.08 -7.65 -3.01
N TRP A 84 4.34 -6.84 -2.26
CA TRP A 84 4.61 -6.59 -0.84
C TRP A 84 4.17 -7.74 0.05
N VAL A 85 3.09 -8.43 -0.32
CA VAL A 85 2.68 -9.67 0.34
C VAL A 85 3.74 -10.76 0.17
N ASP A 86 4.27 -10.92 -1.05
CA ASP A 86 5.37 -11.85 -1.31
C ASP A 86 6.64 -11.48 -0.54
N PHE A 87 6.98 -10.18 -0.49
CA PHE A 87 8.12 -9.70 0.29
C PHE A 87 7.95 -9.97 1.79
N ALA A 88 6.76 -9.71 2.34
CA ALA A 88 6.44 -10.00 3.74
C ALA A 88 6.54 -11.50 4.04
N ARG A 89 6.08 -12.37 3.13
CA ARG A 89 6.20 -13.83 3.28
C ARG A 89 7.65 -14.29 3.30
N LEU A 90 8.48 -13.81 2.37
CA LEU A 90 9.89 -14.19 2.31
C LEU A 90 10.64 -13.73 3.57
N THR A 91 10.38 -12.52 4.05
CA THR A 91 10.99 -12.00 5.28
C THR A 91 10.55 -12.78 6.53
N LEU A 92 9.29 -13.20 6.62
CA LEU A 92 8.81 -14.09 7.69
C LEU A 92 9.49 -15.47 7.68
N LEU A 93 9.96 -15.93 6.53
CA LEU A 93 10.72 -17.17 6.37
C LEU A 93 12.24 -16.98 6.54
N ALA A 94 12.67 -15.84 7.09
CA ALA A 94 14.07 -15.48 7.31
C ALA A 94 14.94 -15.52 6.03
N VAL A 95 14.32 -15.33 4.86
CA VAL A 95 15.06 -15.21 3.60
C VAL A 95 15.88 -13.91 3.63
N PRO A 96 17.16 -13.92 3.23
CA PRO A 96 17.99 -12.71 3.21
C PRO A 96 17.36 -11.58 2.40
N LEU A 97 17.48 -10.33 2.88
CA LEU A 97 16.81 -9.17 2.27
C LEU A 97 17.17 -8.97 0.79
N ASP A 98 18.43 -9.21 0.42
CA ASP A 98 18.90 -9.12 -0.97
C ASP A 98 18.19 -10.16 -1.87
N ALA A 99 17.97 -11.36 -1.33
CA ALA A 99 17.25 -12.42 -2.03
C ALA A 99 15.77 -12.09 -2.15
N CYS A 100 15.13 -11.57 -1.09
CA CYS A 100 13.77 -11.05 -1.13
C CYS A 100 13.62 -9.96 -2.21
N ALA A 101 14.53 -8.98 -2.22
CA ALA A 101 14.50 -7.88 -3.17
C ALA A 101 14.65 -8.37 -4.61
N LYS A 102 15.57 -9.32 -4.85
CA LYS A 102 15.77 -9.96 -6.14
C LYS A 102 14.53 -10.72 -6.61
N MET A 103 13.94 -11.55 -5.75
CA MET A 103 12.75 -12.35 -6.06
C MET A 103 11.52 -11.46 -6.34
N CYS A 104 11.31 -10.43 -5.54
CA CYS A 104 10.21 -9.48 -5.69
C CYS A 104 10.48 -8.40 -6.75
N ARG A 105 11.66 -8.38 -7.37
CA ARG A 105 12.09 -7.37 -8.36
C ARG A 105 11.89 -5.94 -7.85
N ILE A 106 12.26 -5.71 -6.59
CA ILE A 106 12.25 -4.40 -5.94
C ILE A 106 13.68 -3.95 -5.67
N ARG A 107 13.88 -2.63 -5.65
CA ARG A 107 15.14 -2.07 -5.15
C ARG A 107 14.96 -1.85 -3.66
N HIS A 108 15.88 -2.37 -2.86
CA HIS A 108 16.06 -1.93 -1.50
C HIS A 108 17.25 -0.96 -1.52
N GLN A 109 17.05 0.26 -1.02
CA GLN A 109 18.18 1.10 -0.69
C GLN A 109 18.65 0.64 0.68
N THR A 110 19.91 0.22 0.76
CA THR A 110 20.60 0.05 2.04
C THR A 110 20.77 1.45 2.61
N ALA A 111 20.17 1.70 3.79
CA ALA A 111 20.50 2.86 4.60
C ALA A 111 21.93 2.74 5.13
#